data_AF-A0A350C7J2-F1
#
_entry.id   AF-A0A350C7J2-F1
#
_cell.length_a   1.000
_cell.length_b   1.000
_cell.length_c   1.000
_cell.angle_alpha   90.00
_cell.angle_beta   90.00
_cell.angle_gamma   90.00
#
_symmetry.space_group_name_H-M   'P 1'
#
loop_
_entity.id
_entity.type
_entity.pdbx_description
1 polymer ?
#
loop_
_entity_poly.entity_id
_entity_poly.type
_entity_poly.pdbx_seq_one_letter_code
_entity_poly.pdbx_strand_id
1 'polypeptide(L)' 'QPNQSTGITGGKPALIETIAKAAVAVGVDGLFLESHPDPSIAKSDGANMLPLDQLQGLLEKLV' A
#
# COMPACT_ATOMS: atom_id res chain seq x y z
N GLN A 1 -3.94 11.05 -2.86
CA GLN A 1 -4.10 11.72 -4.16
C GLN A 1 -3.01 12.78 -4.26
N PRO A 2 -2.33 12.86 -5.41
CA PRO A 2 -1.36 13.92 -5.67
C PRO A 2 -2.03 15.29 -5.70
N ASN A 3 -1.23 16.33 -5.46
CA ASN A 3 -1.59 17.75 -5.62
C ASN A 3 -2.68 18.26 -4.65
N GLN A 4 -2.60 17.89 -3.36
CA GLN A 4 -3.47 18.46 -2.32
C GLN A 4 -2.95 19.81 -1.81
N SER A 5 -3.88 20.69 -1.42
CA SER A 5 -3.58 22.05 -0.92
C SER A 5 -2.80 22.09 0.39
N THR A 6 -2.78 21.00 1.16
CA THR A 6 -2.12 20.89 2.46
C THR A 6 -0.66 20.42 2.37
N GLY A 7 -0.16 20.13 1.17
CA GLY A 7 1.21 19.63 0.96
C GLY A 7 1.43 18.17 1.36
N ILE A 8 0.39 17.48 1.85
CA ILE A 8 0.43 16.06 2.19
C ILE A 8 -0.26 15.26 1.09
N THR A 9 0.43 14.26 0.55
CA THR A 9 -0.14 13.34 -0.43
C THR A 9 -1.10 12.38 0.28
N GLY A 10 -2.38 12.39 -0.09
CA GLY A 10 -3.31 11.36 0.39
C GLY A 10 -3.06 9.99 -0.25
N GLY A 11 -3.89 8.99 0.07
CA GLY A 11 -3.81 7.66 -0.53
C GLY A 11 -5.11 6.88 -0.46
N LYS A 12 -5.11 5.66 -1.02
CA LYS A 12 -6.24 4.71 -0.98
C LYS A 12 -5.75 3.34 -0.51
N PRO A 13 -5.37 3.18 0.76
CA PRO A 13 -4.76 1.95 1.26
C PRO A 13 -5.71 0.74 1.14
N ALA A 14 -7.03 0.98 1.19
CA ALA A 14 -8.05 -0.04 0.95
C ALA A 14 -7.99 -0.69 -0.45
N LEU A 15 -7.30 -0.07 -1.42
CA LEU A 15 -7.11 -0.63 -2.77
C LEU A 15 -5.82 -1.45 -2.93
N ILE A 16 -4.93 -1.46 -1.94
CA ILE A 16 -3.63 -2.15 -2.04
C ILE A 16 -3.82 -3.62 -2.41
N GLU A 17 -4.69 -4.34 -1.71
CA GLU A 17 -4.94 -5.77 -1.99
C GLU A 17 -5.52 -5.98 -3.40
N THR A 18 -6.49 -5.16 -3.81
CA THR A 18 -7.14 -5.27 -5.12
C THR A 18 -6.13 -5.07 -6.26
N ILE A 19 -5.27 -4.05 -6.15
CA ILE A 19 -4.27 -3.75 -7.18
C ILE A 19 -3.14 -4.79 -7.18
N ALA A 20 -2.70 -5.26 -6.01
CA ALA A 20 -1.70 -6.31 -5.90
C ALA A 20 -2.18 -7.62 -6.57
N LYS A 21 -3.43 -8.02 -6.29
CA LYS A 21 -4.05 -9.19 -6.96
C LYS A 21 -4.13 -9.02 -8.47
N ALA A 22 -4.50 -7.84 -8.95
CA ALA A 22 -4.54 -7.56 -10.39
C ALA A 22 -3.15 -7.65 -11.02
N ALA A 23 -2.12 -7.11 -10.38
CA ALA A 23 -0.74 -7.19 -10.86
C ALA A 23 -0.24 -8.64 -10.94
N VAL A 24 -0.46 -9.45 -9.90
CA VAL A 24 -0.10 -10.88 -9.90
C VAL A 24 -0.86 -11.62 -11.01
N ALA A 25 -2.16 -11.37 -11.18
CA ALA A 25 -2.97 -12.01 -12.22
C ALA A 25 -2.49 -11.68 -13.65
N VAL A 26 -1.92 -10.49 -13.87
CA VAL A 26 -1.31 -10.09 -15.14
C VAL A 26 0.06 -10.77 -15.37
N GLY A 27 0.70 -11.27 -14.32
CA GLY A 27 1.98 -11.97 -14.40
C GLY A 27 3.19 -11.05 -14.27
N VAL A 28 3.18 -10.12 -13.31
CA VAL A 28 4.37 -9.32 -12.98
C VAL A 28 5.44 -10.17 -12.30
N ASP A 29 6.72 -9.81 -12.52
CA ASP A 29 7.86 -10.50 -11.89
C ASP A 29 8.02 -10.15 -10.40
N GLY A 30 7.40 -9.06 -9.94
CA GLY A 30 7.52 -8.62 -8.56
C GLY A 30 6.59 -7.49 -8.18
N LEU A 31 6.44 -7.28 -6.87
CA LEU A 31 5.68 -6.21 -6.26
C LEU A 31 6.59 -5.36 -5.37
N PHE A 32 6.37 -4.05 -5.37
CA PHE A 32 6.96 -3.13 -4.41
C PHE A 32 5.86 -2.61 -3.47
N LEU A 33 6.10 -2.68 -2.17
CA LEU A 33 5.14 -2.31 -1.13
C LEU A 33 5.86 -1.51 -0.05
N GLU A 34 5.28 -0.38 0.36
CA GLU A 34 5.71 0.36 1.55
C GLU A 34 4.76 0.05 2.71
N SER A 35 5.33 -0.08 3.91
CA SER A 35 4.59 -0.44 5.11
C SER A 35 5.15 0.24 6.35
N HIS A 36 4.31 0.43 7.36
CA HIS A 36 4.70 1.02 8.65
C HIS A 36 3.90 0.38 9.80
N PRO A 37 4.49 0.23 11.01
CA PRO A 37 3.75 -0.25 12.18
C PRO A 37 2.52 0.61 12.52
N ASP A 38 2.63 1.92 12.30
CA ASP A 38 1.53 2.88 12.44
C ASP A 38 1.59 3.92 11.31
N PRO A 39 0.92 3.70 10.16
CA PRO A 39 0.98 4.63 9.04
C PRO A 39 0.55 6.07 9.36
N SER A 40 -0.21 6.30 10.46
CA SER A 40 -0.69 7.63 10.84
C SER A 40 0.44 8.56 11.30
N ILE A 41 1.55 8.01 11.79
CA ILE A 41 2.73 8.75 12.25
C ILE A 41 3.92 8.68 11.27
N ALA A 42 3.72 8.09 10.09
CA ALA A 42 4.77 8.00 9.08
C ALA A 42 5.16 9.40 8.58
N LYS A 43 6.47 9.65 8.48
CA LYS A 43 7.02 10.96 8.08
C LYS A 43 6.82 11.30 6.60
N SER A 44 6.57 10.28 5.78
CA SER A 44 6.22 10.38 4.36
C SER A 44 5.23 9.26 4.03
N ASP A 45 4.36 9.52 3.07
CA ASP A 45 3.48 8.54 2.41
C ASP A 45 2.61 7.66 3.32
N GLY A 46 2.41 8.04 4.59
CA GLY A 46 1.59 7.27 5.53
C GLY A 46 0.18 6.95 5.02
N ALA A 47 -0.42 7.87 4.26
CA ALA A 47 -1.73 7.66 3.66
C ALA A 47 -1.76 6.58 2.55
N ASN A 48 -0.60 6.16 2.02
CA ASN A 48 -0.42 5.14 0.98
C ASN A 48 0.09 3.80 1.54
N MET A 49 0.61 3.75 2.76
CA MET A 49 1.25 2.57 3.32
C MET A 49 0.24 1.52 3.79
N LEU A 50 0.61 0.24 3.63
CA LEU A 50 -0.09 -0.87 4.27
C LEU A 50 0.34 -0.96 5.76
N PRO A 51 -0.59 -1.15 6.72
CA PRO A 51 -0.22 -1.50 8.09
C PRO A 51 0.65 -2.77 8.13
N LEU A 52 1.75 -2.74 8.89
CA LEU A 52 2.75 -3.82 8.87
C LEU A 52 2.20 -5.18 9.31
N ASP A 53 1.26 -5.18 10.25
CA ASP A 53 0.58 -6.37 10.73
C ASP A 53 -0.31 -7.04 9.67
N GLN A 54 -0.71 -6.31 8.62
CA GLN A 54 -1.49 -6.84 7.50
C GLN A 54 -0.63 -7.39 6.37
N LEU A 55 0.69 -7.15 6.38
CA LEU A 55 1.59 -7.52 5.29
C LEU A 55 1.62 -9.03 5.05
N GLN A 56 1.76 -9.83 6.11
CA GLN A 56 1.78 -11.28 5.98
C GLN A 56 0.48 -11.82 5.35
N GLY A 57 -0.66 -11.37 5.86
CA GLY A 57 -1.96 -11.80 5.34
C GLY A 57 -2.24 -11.34 3.91
N LEU A 58 -1.64 -10.23 3.47
CA LEU A 58 -1.66 -9.85 2.05
C LEU A 58 -0.83 -10.83 1.22
N LEU A 59 0.43 -11.08 1.61
CA LEU A 59 1.33 -11.94 0.85
C LEU A 59 0.80 -13.37 0.70
N GLU A 60 0.21 -13.94 1.76
CA GLU A 60 -0.43 -15.26 1.72
C GLU A 60 -1.61 -15.34 0.74
N LYS A 61 -2.30 -14.23 0.45
CA LYS A 61 -3.38 -14.19 -0.56
C LYS A 61 -2.88 -14.04 -1.99
N LEU A 62 -1.60 -13.72 -2.18
CA LEU A 62 -1.00 -13.45 -3.48
C LEU A 62 -0.23 -14.65 -4.05
N VAL A 63 -0.06 -15.72 -3.25
CA VAL A 63 0.63 -16.97 -3.62
C VAL A 63 -0.29 -18.18 -3.52
#